data_AF-A0A9D3LTU6-F1
#
_entry.id   AF-A0A9D3LTU6-F1
#
_cell.length_a   1.000
_cell.length_b   1.000
_cell.length_c   1.000
_cell.angle_alpha   90.00
_cell.angle_beta   90.00
_cell.angle_gamma   90.00
#
_symmetry.space_group_name_H-M   'P 1'
#
loop_
_entity.id
_entity.type
_entity.pdbx_description
1 polymer ?
#
loop_
_entity_poly.entity_id
_entity_poly.type
_entity_poly.pdbx_seq_one_letter_code
_entity_poly.pdbx_strand_id
1 'polypeptide(L)'
;MPLVVQLGASVTLPCSVDTPLPLHLLEVQWRREDSGTLVHLFQEGESRPESQSPAYSGRAQFFTEEISKGNFSLLLRNVTSEDKGP
;
A
#
# COMPACT_ATOMS: atom_id res chain seq x y z
N MET A 1 2.55 3.61 -17.88
CA MET A 1 1.36 4.48 -18.07
C MET A 1 0.93 4.95 -16.69
N PRO A 2 0.73 6.26 -16.46
CA PRO A 2 0.34 6.75 -15.15
C PRO A 2 -1.12 6.38 -14.85
N LEU A 3 -1.41 6.12 -13.58
CA LEU A 3 -2.78 5.90 -13.11
C LEU A 3 -3.44 7.26 -12.87
N VAL A 4 -4.61 7.48 -13.48
CA VAL A 4 -5.37 8.72 -13.33
C VAL A 4 -6.62 8.43 -12.52
N VAL A 5 -6.79 9.13 -11.41
CA VAL A 5 -7.90 8.95 -10.48
C VAL A 5 -8.55 10.27 -10.12
N GLN A 6 -9.88 10.23 -9.98
CA GLN A 6 -10.66 11.36 -9.51
C GLN A 6 -10.42 11.62 -8.02
N LEU A 7 -10.30 12.89 -7.64
CA LEU A 7 -10.20 13.28 -6.24
C LEU A 7 -11.42 12.76 -5.44
N GLY A 8 -11.16 12.33 -4.21
CA GLY A 8 -12.13 11.70 -3.31
C GLY A 8 -12.44 10.22 -3.61
N ALA A 9 -12.03 9.70 -4.78
CA ALA A 9 -12.24 8.30 -5.11
C ALA A 9 -11.24 7.38 -4.37
N SER A 10 -11.43 6.07 -4.52
CA SER A 10 -10.47 5.06 -4.07
C SER A 10 -9.75 4.46 -5.27
N VAL A 11 -8.49 4.08 -5.08
CA VAL A 11 -7.63 3.52 -6.12
C VAL A 11 -6.87 2.32 -5.62
N THR A 12 -6.65 1.33 -6.49
CA THR A 12 -5.73 0.22 -6.20
C THR A 12 -4.43 0.46 -6.95
N LEU A 13 -3.34 0.58 -6.21
CA LEU A 13 -1.98 0.65 -6.73
C LEU A 13 -1.47 -0.79 -6.87
N PRO A 14 -1.30 -1.32 -8.10
CA PRO A 14 -0.95 -2.70 -8.30
C PRO A 14 0.52 -2.96 -7.92
N CYS A 15 0.77 -4.03 -7.18
CA CYS A 15 2.10 -4.59 -6.96
C CYS A 15 1.96 -6.09 -6.75
N SER A 16 2.71 -6.89 -7.51
CA SER A 16 2.65 -8.35 -7.39
C SER A 16 3.95 -9.00 -7.81
N VAL A 17 4.19 -10.20 -7.28
CA VAL A 17 5.25 -11.11 -7.68
C VAL A 17 4.65 -12.49 -7.96
N ASP A 18 5.26 -13.24 -8.88
CA ASP A 18 4.75 -14.55 -9.30
C ASP A 18 5.13 -15.69 -8.34
N THR A 19 5.81 -15.36 -7.23
CA THR A 19 6.33 -16.34 -6.27
C THR A 19 5.55 -16.28 -4.96
N PRO A 20 5.00 -17.42 -4.50
CA PRO A 20 4.48 -17.52 -3.14
C PRO A 20 5.59 -17.25 -2.13
N LEU A 21 5.26 -16.49 -1.08
CA LEU A 21 6.23 -16.05 -0.08
C LEU A 21 5.72 -16.37 1.32
N PRO A 22 6.60 -16.89 2.22
CA PRO A 22 6.20 -17.21 3.59
C PRO A 22 5.91 -15.93 4.39
N LEU A 23 4.65 -15.75 4.80
CA LEU A 23 4.16 -14.54 5.47
C LEU A 23 4.98 -14.11 6.70
N HIS A 24 5.48 -15.07 7.47
CA HIS A 24 6.23 -14.79 8.70
C HIS A 24 7.63 -14.23 8.46
N LEU A 25 8.17 -14.33 7.25
CA LEU A 25 9.47 -13.75 6.86
C LEU A 25 9.31 -12.48 6.03
N LEU A 26 8.07 -12.08 5.74
CA LEU A 26 7.78 -10.97 4.85
C LEU A 26 7.69 -9.65 5.60
N GLU A 27 8.36 -8.67 5.02
CA GLU A 27 8.15 -7.26 5.29
C GLU A 27 7.84 -6.56 3.98
N VAL A 28 6.69 -5.88 3.92
CA VAL A 28 6.25 -5.15 2.74
C VAL A 28 5.98 -3.71 3.16
N GLN A 29 6.68 -2.79 2.50
CA GLN A 29 6.54 -1.37 2.77
C GLN A 29 6.06 -0.66 1.51
N TRP A 30 4.94 0.04 1.61
CA TRP A 30 4.59 1.06 0.64
C TRP A 30 5.14 2.39 1.13
N ARG A 31 6.03 2.99 0.34
CA ARG A 31 6.61 4.30 0.61
C ARG A 31 6.46 5.17 -0.62
N ARG A 32 6.29 6.47 -0.41
CA ARG A 32 6.47 7.42 -1.50
C ARG A 32 7.93 7.44 -1.92
N GLU A 33 8.18 7.49 -3.22
CA GLU A 33 9.55 7.53 -3.73
C GLU A 33 10.22 8.88 -3.45
N ASP A 34 9.46 9.97 -3.53
CA ASP A 34 9.96 11.34 -3.40
C ASP A 34 10.31 11.75 -1.96
N SER A 35 9.48 11.39 -0.99
CA SER A 35 9.62 11.80 0.41
C SER A 35 10.08 10.68 1.34
N GLY A 36 10.05 9.41 0.88
CA GLY A 36 10.23 8.24 1.73
C GLY A 36 9.12 8.05 2.77
N THR A 37 8.02 8.81 2.69
CA THR A 37 6.90 8.73 3.63
C THR A 37 6.30 7.33 3.61
N LEU A 38 6.20 6.72 4.79
CA LEU A 38 5.57 5.40 4.96
C LEU A 38 4.05 5.52 4.78
N VAL A 39 3.56 4.90 3.71
CA VAL A 39 2.14 4.84 3.36
C VAL A 39 1.47 3.71 4.10
N HIS A 40 2.07 2.52 4.09
CA HIS A 40 1.58 1.36 4.83
C HIS A 40 2.66 0.30 5.05
N LEU A 41 2.53 -0.50 6.11
CA LEU A 41 3.44 -1.56 6.50
C LEU A 41 2.70 -2.88 6.70
N PHE A 42 3.29 -3.95 6.19
CA PHE A 42 2.96 -5.33 6.55
C PHE A 42 4.24 -6.00 7.04
N GLN A 43 4.19 -6.64 8.20
CA GLN A 43 5.35 -7.28 8.82
C GLN A 43 4.88 -8.38 9.76
N GLU A 44 5.67 -9.45 9.90
CA GLU A 44 5.39 -10.56 10.82
C GLU A 44 4.01 -11.21 10.60
N GLY A 45 3.55 -11.23 9.34
CA GLY A 45 2.25 -11.80 8.99
C GLY A 45 1.05 -10.88 9.24
N GLU A 46 1.24 -9.65 9.70
CA GLU A 46 0.17 -8.72 10.03
C GLU A 46 0.30 -7.37 9.31
N SER A 47 -0.85 -6.77 8.96
CA SER A 47 -0.94 -5.40 8.48
C SER A 47 -0.86 -4.44 9.67
N ARG A 48 -0.01 -3.41 9.59
CA ARG A 48 0.33 -2.48 10.68
C ARG A 48 -0.17 -1.06 10.41
N PRO A 49 -1.51 -0.78 10.42
CA PRO A 49 -2.06 0.55 10.11
C PRO A 49 -1.60 1.64 11.09
N GLU A 50 -1.18 1.27 12.30
CA GLU A 50 -0.60 2.15 13.31
C GLU A 50 0.76 2.75 12.89
N SER A 51 1.45 2.12 11.93
CA SER A 51 2.74 2.62 11.40
C SER A 51 2.57 3.64 10.27
N GLN A 52 1.34 3.90 9.83
CA GLN A 52 1.07 4.82 8.73
C GLN A 52 1.44 6.26 9.11
N SER A 53 1.99 7.01 8.15
CA SER A 53 2.10 8.47 8.29
C SER A 53 0.69 9.09 8.45
N PRO A 54 0.55 10.21 9.20
CA PRO A 54 -0.73 10.87 9.40
C PRO A 54 -1.50 11.18 8.11
N ALA A 55 -0.80 11.47 7.00
CA ALA A 55 -1.42 11.74 5.71
C ALA A 55 -2.19 10.53 5.12
N TYR A 56 -1.78 9.31 5.47
CA TYR A 56 -2.33 8.06 4.95
C TYR A 56 -3.15 7.27 5.97
N SER A 57 -3.16 7.72 7.23
CA SER A 57 -3.86 7.07 8.34
C SER A 57 -5.32 6.77 8.01
N GLY A 58 -5.69 5.48 8.04
CA GLY A 58 -7.04 4.99 7.77
C GLY A 58 -7.45 5.03 6.28
N ARG A 59 -6.58 5.52 5.41
CA ARG A 59 -6.81 5.63 3.96
C ARG A 59 -6.12 4.52 3.18
N ALA A 60 -4.96 4.05 3.65
CA ALA A 60 -4.17 3.00 3.00
C ALA A 60 -4.44 1.61 3.61
N GLN A 61 -4.59 0.59 2.78
CA GLN A 61 -4.84 -0.79 3.22
C GLN A 61 -4.28 -1.81 2.23
N PHE A 62 -3.69 -2.89 2.73
CA PHE A 62 -3.35 -4.08 1.95
C PHE A 62 -4.54 -5.03 1.80
N PHE A 63 -4.54 -5.80 0.71
CA PHE A 63 -5.37 -7.00 0.59
C PHE A 63 -4.67 -8.16 1.31
N THR A 64 -4.74 -8.18 2.65
CA THR A 64 -3.96 -9.11 3.50
C THR A 64 -4.10 -10.58 3.10
N GLU A 65 -5.29 -11.00 2.67
CA GLU A 65 -5.57 -12.37 2.21
C GLU A 65 -4.83 -12.74 0.92
N GLU A 66 -4.46 -11.76 0.11
CA GLU A 66 -3.81 -11.92 -1.19
C GLU A 66 -2.27 -11.83 -1.10
N ILE A 67 -1.71 -11.35 0.02
CA ILE A 67 -0.26 -11.24 0.25
C ILE A 67 0.42 -12.61 0.14
N SER A 68 -0.21 -13.67 0.67
CA SER A 68 0.33 -15.03 0.59
C SER A 68 0.44 -15.57 -0.84
N LYS A 69 -0.34 -14.99 -1.76
CA LYS A 69 -0.37 -15.32 -3.19
C LYS A 69 0.56 -14.41 -4.02
N GLY A 70 1.34 -13.55 -3.36
CA GLY A 70 2.26 -12.63 -4.01
C GLY A 70 1.63 -11.30 -4.46
N ASN A 71 0.40 -10.99 -4.04
CA ASN A 71 -0.24 -9.71 -4.36
C ASN A 71 -0.08 -8.73 -3.19
N PHE A 72 0.70 -7.69 -3.43
CA PHE A 72 1.03 -6.62 -2.49
C PHE A 72 0.38 -5.29 -2.87
N SER A 73 -0.68 -5.34 -3.69
CA SER A 73 -1.40 -4.15 -4.13
C SER A 73 -1.96 -3.38 -2.94
N LEU A 74 -1.96 -2.06 -3.05
CA LEU A 74 -2.42 -1.16 -2.01
C LEU A 74 -3.72 -0.48 -2.42
N LEU A 75 -4.75 -0.60 -1.60
CA LEU A 75 -5.94 0.23 -1.70
C LEU A 75 -5.68 1.56 -0.99
N LEU A 76 -5.77 2.66 -1.73
CA LEU A 76 -5.74 4.02 -1.19
C LEU A 76 -7.13 4.66 -1.36
N ARG A 77 -7.74 5.04 -0.24
CA ARG A 77 -9.08 5.67 -0.18
C ARG A 77 -8.98 7.18 -0.10
N ASN A 78 -10.03 7.85 -0.59
CA ASN A 78 -10.20 9.29 -0.52
C ASN A 78 -8.99 10.04 -1.09
N VAL A 79 -8.63 9.75 -2.35
CA VAL A 79 -7.44 10.32 -3.01
C VAL A 79 -7.48 11.85 -3.04
N THR A 80 -6.37 12.49 -2.69
CA THR A 80 -6.19 13.94 -2.66
C THR A 80 -5.15 14.37 -3.70
N SER A 81 -5.04 15.69 -3.95
CA SER A 81 -4.02 16.22 -4.85
C SER A 81 -2.59 15.99 -4.33
N GLU A 82 -2.41 15.81 -3.02
CA GLU A 82 -1.10 15.56 -2.43
C GLU A 82 -0.61 14.13 -2.69
N ASP A 83 -1.51 13.17 -2.96
CA ASP A 83 -1.13 11.80 -3.29
C ASP A 83 -0.49 11.66 -4.68
N LYS A 84 -0.57 12.71 -5.51
CA LYS A 84 0.07 12.72 -6.83
C LYS A 84 1.58 12.62 -6.68
N GLY A 85 2.18 11.62 -7.30
CA GLY A 85 3.62 11.43 -7.34
C GLY A 85 4.00 10.03 -7.79
N PRO A 86 5.30 9.77 -7.95
CA PRO A 86 5.83 8.42 -8.02
C PRO A 86 5.75 7.69 -6.67
#